data_AF-A0A8J6LPZ5-F1
#
_entry.id   AF-A0A8J6LPZ5-F1
#
_cell.length_a   1.000
_cell.length_b   1.000
_cell.length_c   1.000
_cell.angle_alpha   90.00
_cell.angle_beta   90.00
_cell.angle_gamma   90.00
#
_symmetry.space_group_name_H-M   'P 1'
#
loop_
_entity.id
_entity.type
_entity.pdbx_description
1 polymer ?
#
loop_
_entity_poly.entity_id
_entity_poly.type
_entity_poly.pdbx_seq_one_letter_code
_entity_poly.pdbx_strand_id
1 'polypeptide(L)'
;MTATVAAPYELLGPLPSGTTLLEASAGTGKTYTIAALVTRYVAEGVAPLSDLLVVTFGRAATRELRERVRERLTGARDALA
;
A
#
# COMPACT_ATOMS: atom_id res chain seq x y z
N MET A 1 -13.25 20.56 -20.70
CA MET A 1 -12.10 19.71 -20.31
C MET A 1 -12.68 18.46 -19.68
N THR A 2 -12.83 17.39 -20.45
CA THR A 2 -13.48 16.16 -19.97
C THR A 2 -12.47 15.38 -19.15
N ALA A 3 -12.67 15.31 -17.83
CA ALA A 3 -11.87 14.44 -16.98
C ALA A 3 -12.21 12.98 -17.34
N THR A 4 -11.26 12.26 -17.91
CA THR A 4 -11.35 10.80 -18.01
C THR A 4 -11.35 10.26 -16.58
N VAL A 5 -12.48 9.68 -16.15
CA VAL A 5 -12.52 8.94 -14.89
C VAL A 5 -11.63 7.72 -15.05
N ALA A 6 -10.50 7.70 -14.34
CA ALA A 6 -9.62 6.54 -14.29
C ALA A 6 -10.40 5.32 -13.75
N ALA A 7 -10.13 4.14 -14.28
CA ALA A 7 -10.75 2.91 -13.80
C ALA A 7 -10.51 2.74 -12.29
N PRO A 8 -11.46 2.13 -11.54
CA PRO A 8 -11.28 1.89 -10.11
C PRO A 8 -9.98 1.16 -9.81
N TYR A 9 -9.29 1.57 -8.75
CA TYR A 9 -8.07 0.89 -8.31
C TYR A 9 -8.39 -0.48 -7.72
N GLU A 10 -7.80 -1.53 -8.28
CA GLU A 10 -7.92 -2.91 -7.79
C GLU A 10 -6.67 -3.32 -7.02
N LEU A 11 -6.83 -3.61 -5.72
CA LEU A 11 -5.69 -3.91 -4.85
C LEU A 11 -4.94 -5.18 -5.23
N LEU A 12 -5.58 -6.15 -5.88
CA LEU A 12 -4.94 -7.39 -6.34
C LEU A 12 -4.60 -7.35 -7.84
N GLY A 13 -4.86 -6.23 -8.51
CA GLY A 13 -4.48 -6.02 -9.90
C GLY A 13 -2.98 -5.75 -10.06
N PRO A 14 -2.55 -5.32 -11.26
CA PRO A 14 -1.14 -4.96 -11.50
C PRO A 14 -0.65 -3.90 -10.51
N LEU A 15 0.61 -4.05 -10.05
CA LEU A 15 1.23 -3.04 -9.21
C LEU A 15 1.43 -1.73 -9.99
N PRO A 16 1.11 -0.57 -9.38
CA PRO A 16 1.31 0.71 -10.05
C PRO A 16 2.78 0.95 -10.42
N SER A 17 3.01 1.62 -11.55
CA SER A 17 4.33 2.08 -11.97
C SER A 17 4.32 3.61 -12.16
N GLY A 18 5.43 4.26 -11.82
CA GLY A 18 5.51 5.73 -11.80
C GLY A 18 4.58 6.38 -10.77
N THR A 19 4.30 7.67 -10.97
CA THR A 19 3.44 8.44 -10.05
C THR A 19 1.98 8.05 -10.23
N THR A 20 1.36 7.54 -9.16
CA THR A 20 -0.04 7.12 -9.14
C THR A 20 -0.81 7.89 -8.08
N LEU A 21 -1.92 8.51 -8.46
CA LEU A 21 -2.85 9.16 -7.54
C LEU A 21 -3.96 8.16 -7.18
N LEU A 22 -4.05 7.81 -5.90
CA LEU A 22 -5.13 6.99 -5.36
C LEU A 22 -6.09 7.87 -4.57
N GLU A 23 -7.23 8.17 -5.19
CA GLU A 23 -8.31 8.90 -4.52
C GLU A 23 -9.06 7.98 -3.56
N ALA A 24 -9.32 8.49 -2.35
CA ALA A 24 -10.01 7.73 -1.33
C ALA A 24 -10.75 8.66 -0.36
N SER A 25 -12.02 8.37 -0.09
CA SER A 25 -12.83 9.11 0.88
C SER A 25 -12.60 8.62 2.31
N ALA A 26 -13.19 9.28 3.31
CA ALA A 26 -13.15 8.79 4.69
C ALA A 26 -13.76 7.38 4.76
N GLY A 27 -13.15 6.48 5.54
CA GLY A 27 -13.66 5.12 5.72
C GLY A 27 -13.39 4.12 4.59
N THR A 28 -12.78 4.51 3.46
CA THR A 28 -12.57 3.61 2.31
C THR A 28 -11.27 2.78 2.36
N GLY A 29 -10.68 2.62 3.55
CA GLY A 29 -9.53 1.73 3.73
C GLY A 29 -8.16 2.27 3.26
N LYS A 30 -7.95 3.59 3.19
CA LYS A 30 -6.63 4.20 2.81
C LYS A 30 -5.42 3.50 3.42
N THR A 31 -5.39 3.39 4.75
CA THR A 31 -4.29 2.76 5.49
C THR A 31 -4.15 1.28 5.16
N TYR A 32 -5.28 0.58 4.95
CA TYR A 32 -5.30 -0.82 4.52
C TYR A 32 -4.64 -0.98 3.14
N THR A 33 -5.02 -0.14 2.18
CA THR A 33 -4.50 -0.14 0.81
C THR A 33 -3.00 0.15 0.78
N ILE A 34 -2.54 1.20 1.48
CA ILE A 34 -1.10 1.54 1.53
C ILE A 34 -0.29 0.40 2.16
N ALA A 35 -0.75 -0.17 3.28
CA ALA A 35 -0.02 -1.28 3.92
C ALA A 35 0.04 -2.53 3.02
N ALA A 36 -1.04 -2.82 2.30
CA ALA A 36 -1.10 -3.92 1.35
C ALA A 36 -0.16 -3.67 0.16
N LEU A 37 -0.13 -2.46 -0.40
CA LEU A 37 0.82 -2.09 -1.46
C LEU A 37 2.27 -2.33 -1.04
N VAL A 38 2.68 -1.81 0.12
CA VAL A 38 4.05 -2.05 0.65
C VAL A 38 4.36 -3.53 0.75
N THR A 39 3.41 -4.32 1.28
CA THR A 39 3.57 -5.77 1.41
C THR A 39 3.75 -6.42 0.04
N ARG A 40 2.94 -6.03 -0.95
CA ARG A 40 3.01 -6.57 -2.32
C ARG A 40 4.30 -6.20 -3.03
N TYR A 41 4.77 -4.95 -2.96
CA TYR A 41 6.06 -4.56 -3.55
C TYR A 41 7.23 -5.42 -3.03
N VAL A 42 7.20 -5.76 -1.74
CA VAL A 42 8.22 -6.62 -1.13
C VAL A 42 8.01 -8.10 -1.50
N ALA A 43 6.79 -8.63 -1.32
CA ALA A 43 6.49 -10.05 -1.52
C ALA A 43 6.56 -10.49 -2.99
N GLU A 44 6.26 -9.59 -3.93
CA GLU A 44 6.38 -9.84 -5.37
C GLU A 44 7.81 -9.57 -5.89
N GLY A 45 8.76 -9.21 -5.02
CA GLY A 45 10.16 -9.00 -5.38
C GLY A 45 10.43 -7.74 -6.21
N VAL A 46 9.49 -6.79 -6.21
CA VAL A 46 9.61 -5.54 -7.00
C VAL A 46 10.57 -4.56 -6.35
N ALA A 47 10.58 -4.48 -5.02
CA ALA A 47 11.52 -3.63 -4.27
C ALA A 47 11.85 -4.23 -2.90
N PRO A 48 13.11 -4.14 -2.43
CA PRO A 48 13.43 -4.45 -1.05
C PRO A 48 12.80 -3.41 -0.12
N LEU A 49 12.47 -3.82 1.12
CA LEU A 49 11.82 -2.93 2.09
C LEU A 49 12.65 -1.67 2.41
N SER A 50 13.99 -1.76 2.31
CA SER A 50 14.90 -0.62 2.50
C SER A 50 14.69 0.52 1.50
N ASP A 51 14.10 0.22 0.34
CA ASP A 51 13.95 1.16 -0.77
C ASP A 51 12.54 1.77 -0.78
N LEU A 52 11.68 1.41 0.19
CA LEU A 52 10.32 1.91 0.31
C LEU A 52 10.22 2.99 1.39
N LEU A 53 9.92 4.22 0.96
CA LEU A 53 9.58 5.33 1.85
C LEU A 53 8.06 5.52 1.91
N VAL A 54 7.50 5.41 3.10
CA VAL A 54 6.07 5.69 3.35
C VAL A 54 5.94 6.79 4.38
N VAL A 55 5.23 7.85 4.02
CA VAL A 55 5.06 9.04 4.86
C VAL A 55 3.59 9.21 5.25
N THR A 56 3.36 9.70 6.46
CA THR A 56 2.02 10.08 6.93
C THR A 56 2.09 11.45 7.62
N PHE A 57 0.93 12.08 7.82
CA PHE A 57 0.87 13.43 8.40
C PHE A 57 1.24 13.46 9.90
N GLY A 58 0.94 12.39 10.65
CA GLY A 58 1.05 12.39 12.11
C GLY A 58 1.82 11.19 12.64
N ARG A 59 2.52 11.39 13.76
CA ARG A 59 3.31 10.32 14.42
C ARG A 59 2.47 9.09 14.78
N ALA A 60 1.23 9.30 15.22
CA ALA A 60 0.30 8.20 15.53
C ALA A 60 -0.02 7.37 14.27
N ALA A 61 -0.33 8.01 13.15
CA ALA A 61 -0.60 7.34 11.88
C ALA A 61 0.63 6.59 11.35
N THR A 62 1.84 7.16 11.51
CA THR A 62 3.09 6.45 11.16
C THR A 62 3.28 5.19 12.00
N ARG A 63 3.03 5.25 13.32
CA ARG A 63 3.14 4.07 14.20
C ARG A 63 2.15 2.99 13.78
N GLU A 64 0.89 3.36 13.62
CA GLU A 64 -0.17 2.44 13.22
C GLU A 64 0.12 1.79 11.86
N LEU A 65 0.56 2.58 10.88
CA LEU A 65 0.90 2.06 9.56
C LEU A 65 2.09 1.09 9.61
N ARG A 66 3.12 1.41 10.41
CA ARG A 66 4.27 0.53 10.62
C ARG A 66 3.86 -0.81 11.21
N GLU A 67 2.98 -0.82 12.21
CA GLU A 67 2.45 -2.04 12.83
C GLU A 67 1.68 -2.87 11.79
N ARG A 68 0.74 -2.24 11.06
CA ARG A 68 -0.06 -2.91 10.01
C ARG A 68 0.77 -3.49 8.87
N VAL A 69 1.85 -2.81 8.45
CA VAL A 69 2.80 -3.32 7.44
C VAL A 69 3.54 -4.53 7.98
N ARG A 70 4.03 -4.46 9.22
CA ARG A 70 4.74 -5.58 9.86
C ARG A 70 3.86 -6.82 9.98
N GLU A 71 2.63 -6.65 10.45
CA GLU A 71 1.65 -7.74 10.57
C GLU A 71 1.37 -8.40 9.21
N ARG A 72 1.23 -7.61 8.14
CA ARG A 72 1.02 -8.16 6.80
C ARG A 72 2.22 -8.91 6.26
N LEU A 73 3.42 -8.37 6.40
CA LEU A 73 4.65 -9.02 5.94
C LEU A 73 4.88 -10.34 6.68
N THR A 74 4.67 -10.35 8.00
CA THR A 74 4.78 -11.58 8.80
C THR A 74 3.70 -12.59 8.44
N GLY A 75 2.44 -12.18 8.31
CA GLY A 75 1.37 -13.06 7.86
C GLY A 75 1.60 -13.63 6.46
N ALA A 76 2.08 -12.81 5.52
CA ALA A 76 2.43 -13.27 4.17
C ALA A 76 3.58 -14.28 4.18
N ARG A 77 4.64 -14.03 4.96
CA ARG A 77 5.74 -14.98 5.15
C ARG A 77 5.23 -16.30 5.73
N ASP A 78 4.39 -16.24 6.76
CA ASP A 78 3.91 -17.43 7.47
C ASP A 78 2.96 -18.26 6.61
N ALA A 79 2.22 -17.64 5.67
CA ALA A 79 1.37 -18.35 4.71
C ALA A 79 2.15 -19.04 3.57
N LEU A 80 3.45 -18.73 3.41
CA LEU A 80 4.33 -19.32 2.41
C LEU A 80 5.27 -20.39 3.00
N ALA A 81 5.26 -20.59 4.32
CA ALA A 81 6.04 -21.58 5.04
C ALA A 81 5.33 -22.94 5.09
#